data_AF-A0A2Z2KJB2-F1
#
_entry.id   AF-A0A2Z2KJB2-F1
#
_cell.length_a   1.000
_cell.length_b   1.000
_cell.length_c   1.000
_cell.angle_alpha   90.00
_cell.angle_beta   90.00
_cell.angle_gamma   90.00
#
_symmetry.space_group_name_H-M   'P 1'
#
loop_
_entity.id
_entity.type
_entity.pdbx_description
1 polymer ?
#
loop_
_entity_poly.entity_id
_entity_poly.type
_entity_poly.pdbx_seq_one_letter_code
_entity_poly.pdbx_strand_id
1 'polypeptide(L)'
;MHFSHKVNLAWVMSMYKRIRDLREDKDLTQQQMAELLHITQATYSRYENGNLDVPSAVLITLASFHKVSIDYILGQTDNPKRYPGKKE
;
A
#
# COMPACT_ATOMS: atom_id res chain seq x y z
N MET A 1 -15.73 -15.90 24.05
CA MET A 1 -15.28 -14.65 23.41
C MET A 1 -15.06 -14.93 21.93
N HIS A 2 -15.99 -14.53 21.06
CA HIS A 2 -15.81 -14.59 19.61
C HIS A 2 -15.64 -13.14 19.15
N PHE A 3 -14.40 -12.70 19.00
CA PHE A 3 -14.11 -11.40 18.37
C PHE A 3 -14.34 -11.57 16.86
N SER A 4 -15.60 -11.44 16.43
CA SER A 4 -15.89 -11.22 15.01
C SER A 4 -15.58 -9.76 14.71
N HIS A 5 -14.30 -9.47 14.43
CA HIS A 5 -13.94 -8.23 13.75
C HIS A 5 -14.31 -8.40 12.28
N LYS A 6 -15.60 -8.17 11.96
CA LYS A 6 -15.98 -7.85 10.58
C LYS A 6 -15.33 -6.51 10.25
N VAL A 7 -14.14 -6.56 9.65
CA VAL A 7 -13.52 -5.38 9.05
C VAL A 7 -14.47 -4.89 7.95
N ASN A 8 -14.89 -3.63 8.02
CA ASN A 8 -15.82 -3.06 7.04
C ASN A 8 -15.12 -2.98 5.68
N LEU A 9 -15.66 -3.64 4.66
CA LEU A 9 -15.14 -3.64 3.29
C LEU A 9 -14.97 -2.21 2.72
N ALA A 10 -15.86 -1.28 3.08
CA ALA A 10 -15.72 0.11 2.67
C ALA A 10 -14.47 0.78 3.29
N TRP A 11 -14.09 0.37 4.50
CA TRP A 11 -12.89 0.86 5.16
C TRP A 11 -11.62 0.27 4.52
N VAL A 12 -11.63 -1.01 4.15
CA VAL A 12 -10.50 -1.65 3.46
C VAL A 12 -10.28 -1.07 2.06
N MET A 13 -11.36 -0.82 1.31
CA MET A 13 -11.29 -0.10 0.03
C MET A 13 -10.73 1.32 0.20
N SER A 14 -11.06 2.01 1.30
CA SER A 14 -10.50 3.32 1.63
C SER A 14 -9.04 3.26 2.10
N MET A 15 -8.59 2.15 2.70
CA MET A 15 -7.29 2.01 3.34
C MET A 15 -6.13 2.00 2.34
N TYR A 16 -6.32 1.42 1.15
CA TYR A 16 -5.26 1.29 0.14
C TYR A 16 -5.34 2.31 -0.99
N LYS A 17 -6.22 3.32 -0.88
CA LYS A 17 -6.34 4.41 -1.87
C LYS A 17 -4.99 5.05 -2.19
N ARG A 18 -4.13 5.23 -1.19
CA ARG A 18 -2.79 5.83 -1.35
C ARG A 18 -1.84 5.00 -2.20
N ILE A 19 -2.01 3.67 -2.27
CA ILE A 19 -1.20 2.83 -3.19
C ILE A 19 -1.48 3.22 -4.64
N ARG A 20 -2.76 3.40 -4.96
CA ARG A 20 -3.20 3.84 -6.29
C ARG A 20 -2.76 5.27 -6.58
N ASP A 21 -3.04 6.21 -5.66
CA ASP A 21 -2.67 7.62 -5.82
C ASP A 21 -1.17 7.76 -6.10
N LEU A 22 -0.32 7.10 -5.30
CA LEU A 22 1.13 7.16 -5.44
C LEU A 22 1.65 6.57 -6.77
N ARG A 23 0.96 5.57 -7.31
CA ARG A 23 1.28 5.00 -8.63
C ARG A 23 0.90 5.97 -9.74
N GLU A 24 -0.30 6.54 -9.68
CA GLU A 24 -0.82 7.50 -10.67
C GLU A 24 0.01 8.79 -10.68
N ASP A 25 0.45 9.28 -9.52
CA ASP A 25 1.34 10.45 -9.38
C ASP A 25 2.70 10.28 -10.08
N LYS A 26 3.09 9.04 -10.39
CA LYS A 26 4.33 8.71 -11.12
C LYS A 26 4.09 8.24 -12.57
N ASP A 27 2.86 8.34 -13.07
CA ASP A 27 2.45 7.87 -14.40
C ASP A 27 2.78 6.38 -14.64
N LEU A 28 2.71 5.55 -13.59
CA LEU A 28 3.03 4.12 -13.67
C LEU A 28 1.77 3.28 -13.92
N THR A 29 1.93 2.24 -14.74
CA THR A 29 0.92 1.21 -14.95
C THR A 29 0.92 0.21 -13.79
N GLN A 30 -0.21 -0.47 -13.57
CA GLN A 30 -0.28 -1.56 -12.58
C GLN A 30 0.70 -2.71 -12.90
N GLN A 31 1.00 -2.93 -14.18
CA GLN A 31 1.97 -3.94 -14.63
C GLN A 31 3.40 -3.58 -14.20
N GLN A 32 3.83 -2.33 -14.36
CA GLN A 32 5.15 -1.87 -13.92
C GLN A 32 5.33 -2.01 -12.39
N MET A 33 4.29 -1.73 -11.62
CA MET A 33 4.33 -1.92 -10.17
C MET A 33 4.32 -3.39 -9.78
N ALA A 34 3.63 -4.25 -10.52
CA ALA A 34 3.65 -5.69 -10.31
C ALA A 34 5.05 -6.27 -10.58
N GLU A 35 5.73 -5.80 -11.64
CA GLU A 35 7.12 -6.15 -11.95
C GLU A 35 8.08 -5.73 -10.84
N LEU A 36 7.97 -4.48 -10.35
CA LEU A 36 8.75 -3.98 -9.21
C LEU A 36 8.60 -4.86 -7.96
N LEU A 37 7.40 -5.39 -7.73
CA LEU A 37 7.05 -6.18 -6.55
C LEU A 37 7.20 -7.69 -6.76
N HIS A 38 7.59 -8.13 -7.97
CA HIS A 38 7.68 -9.54 -8.35
C HIS A 38 6.37 -10.33 -8.12
N ILE A 39 5.24 -9.73 -8.51
CA ILE A 39 3.89 -10.32 -8.43
C ILE A 39 3.18 -10.20 -9.78
N THR A 40 1.97 -10.77 -9.88
CA THR A 40 1.11 -10.57 -11.04
C THR A 40 0.40 -9.22 -10.98
N GLN A 41 0.06 -8.64 -12.14
CA GLN A 41 -0.76 -7.43 -12.20
C GLN A 41 -2.13 -7.60 -11.54
N ALA A 42 -2.72 -8.79 -11.63
CA ALA A 42 -3.97 -9.10 -10.94
C ALA A 42 -3.84 -9.00 -9.42
N THR A 43 -2.74 -9.50 -8.85
CA THR A 43 -2.46 -9.36 -7.41
C THR A 43 -2.31 -7.89 -7.02
N TYR A 44 -1.56 -7.11 -7.80
CA TYR A 44 -1.41 -5.67 -7.55
C TYR A 44 -2.73 -4.91 -7.61
N SER A 45 -3.56 -5.20 -8.62
CA SER A 45 -4.92 -4.63 -8.74
C SER A 45 -5.80 -4.98 -7.53
N ARG A 46 -5.69 -6.20 -6.98
CA ARG A 46 -6.42 -6.58 -5.76
C ARG A 46 -5.95 -5.81 -4.53
N TYR A 47 -4.67 -5.46 -4.44
CA TYR A 47 -4.16 -4.57 -3.38
C TYR A 47 -4.80 -3.18 -3.47
N GLU A 48 -4.79 -2.54 -4.65
CA GLU A 48 -5.37 -1.20 -4.83
C GLU A 48 -6.86 -1.15 -4.50
N ASN A 49 -7.58 -2.23 -4.79
CA ASN A 49 -9.01 -2.32 -4.53
C ASN A 49 -9.36 -2.82 -3.12
N GLY A 50 -8.38 -3.16 -2.29
CA GLY A 50 -8.63 -3.73 -0.96
C GLY A 50 -9.26 -5.13 -0.96
N ASN A 51 -9.19 -5.84 -2.08
CA ASN A 51 -9.68 -7.22 -2.24
C ASN A 51 -8.65 -8.28 -1.78
N LEU A 52 -7.47 -7.82 -1.37
CA LEU A 52 -6.39 -8.63 -0.82
C LEU A 52 -5.57 -7.76 0.12
N ASP A 53 -5.28 -8.27 1.32
CA ASP A 53 -4.39 -7.59 2.26
C ASP A 53 -2.98 -7.47 1.70
N VAL A 54 -2.34 -6.34 1.97
CA VAL A 54 -0.99 -6.04 1.48
C VAL A 54 0.05 -6.56 2.49
N PRO A 55 0.95 -7.49 2.10
CA PRO A 55 2.00 -7.98 2.98
C PRO A 55 2.95 -6.87 3.43
N SER A 56 3.50 -6.98 4.64
CA SER A 56 4.46 -6.00 5.18
C SER A 56 5.67 -5.77 4.29
N ALA A 57 6.20 -6.82 3.64
CA ALA A 57 7.29 -6.69 2.68
C ALA A 57 6.92 -5.79 1.49
N VAL A 58 5.69 -5.90 0.97
CA VAL A 58 5.19 -5.03 -0.11
C VAL A 58 5.07 -3.59 0.39
N LEU A 59 4.54 -3.38 1.60
CA LEU A 59 4.45 -2.03 2.20
C LEU A 59 5.83 -1.38 2.35
N ILE A 60 6.84 -2.14 2.80
CA ILE A 60 8.22 -1.66 2.94
C ILE A 60 8.79 -1.26 1.57
N THR A 61 8.59 -2.10 0.54
CA THR A 61 9.06 -1.81 -0.83
C THR A 61 8.38 -0.57 -1.40
N LEU A 62 7.06 -0.45 -1.28
CA LEU A 62 6.30 0.72 -1.72
C LEU A 62 6.74 2.00 -0.99
N ALA A 63 6.89 1.94 0.34
CA ALA A 63 7.36 3.07 1.15
C ALA A 63 8.76 3.53 0.72
N SER A 64 9.65 2.59 0.43
CA SER A 64 11.00 2.88 -0.08
C SER A 64 10.95 3.51 -1.47
N PHE A 65 10.22 2.91 -2.40
CA PHE A 65 10.12 3.35 -3.79
C PHE A 65 9.47 4.73 -3.95
N HIS A 66 8.40 5.00 -3.20
CA HIS A 66 7.71 6.29 -3.21
C HIS A 66 8.31 7.31 -2.25
N LYS A 67 9.31 6.91 -1.44
CA LYS A 67 9.97 7.77 -0.42
C LYS A 67 8.99 8.37 0.59
N VAL A 68 8.04 7.55 1.04
CA VAL A 68 7.00 7.93 2.02
C VAL A 68 7.03 7.01 3.25
N SER A 69 6.30 7.37 4.31
CA SER A 69 6.07 6.50 5.46
C SER A 69 5.04 5.40 5.14
N ILE A 70 5.11 4.28 5.86
CA ILE A 70 4.08 3.23 5.79
C ILE A 70 2.75 3.75 6.33
N ASP A 71 2.78 4.59 7.37
CA ASP A 71 1.60 5.24 7.94
C ASP A 71 0.83 6.05 6.88
N TYR A 72 1.57 6.75 6.01
CA TYR A 72 0.98 7.48 4.89
C TYR A 72 0.33 6.54 3.87
N ILE A 73 0.98 5.42 3.53
CA ILE A 73 0.42 4.42 2.60
C ILE A 73 -0.87 3.80 3.17
N LEU A 74 -0.94 3.58 4.48
CA LEU A 74 -2.10 2.99 5.16
C LEU A 74 -3.16 4.02 5.58
N GLY A 75 -3.02 5.29 5.17
CA GLY A 75 -3.97 6.35 5.48
C GLY A 75 -4.05 6.70 6.98
N GLN A 76 -3.04 6.37 7.78
CA GLN A 76 -2.98 6.70 9.21
C GLN A 76 -2.48 8.13 9.46
N THR A 77 -1.93 8.79 8.44
CA THR A 77 -1.46 10.18 8.49
C THR A 77 -1.49 10.82 7.10
N ASP A 78 -1.69 12.14 7.06
CA ASP A 78 -1.52 12.94 5.84
C ASP A 78 -0.07 13.41 5.64
N ASN A 79 0.83 13.16 6.60
CA ASN A 79 2.23 13.49 6.47
C ASN A 79 2.99 12.37 5.74
N PRO A 80 3.46 12.57 4.50
CA PRO A 80 4.18 11.53 3.76
C PRO A 80 5.58 11.29 4.30
N LYS A 81 6.12 12.16 5.15
CA LYS A 81 7.50 12.05 5.61
C LYS A 81 7.74 10.75 6.36
N ARG A 82 8.72 10.00 5.88
CA ARG A 82 9.29 8.87 6.59
C ARG A 82 10.22 9.37 7.69
N TYR A 83 10.13 8.78 8.89
CA TYR A 83 11.15 8.99 9.91
C TYR A 83 12.51 8.48 9.41
N PRO A 84 13.61 9.17 9.75
CA PRO A 84 14.94 8.73 9.36
C PRO A 84 15.14 7.27 9.81
N GLY A 85 15.54 6.42 8.85
CA GLY A 85 15.78 5.00 9.09
C GLY A 85 16.90 4.78 10.11
N LYS A 86 16.98 3.55 10.64
CA LYS A 86 18.14 3.15 11.45
C LYS A 86 19.41 3.40 10.63
N LYS A 87 20.37 4.11 11.24
CA LYS A 87 21.74 4.09 10.75
C LYS A 87 22.27 2.70 11.05
N GLU A 88 22.65 1.97 10.01
CA GLU A 88 23.41 0.73 10.14
C GLU A 88 24.81 1.02 10.70
#